data_AF-A0A2V2YSI3-F1
#
_entry.id   AF-A0A2V2YSI3-F1
#
_cell.length_a   1.000
_cell.length_b   1.000
_cell.length_c   1.000
_cell.angle_alpha   90.00
_cell.angle_beta   90.00
_cell.angle_gamma   90.00
#
_symmetry.space_group_name_H-M   'P 1'
#
loop_
_entity.id
_entity.type
_entity.pdbx_description
1 polymer ?
#
loop_
_entity_poly.entity_id
_entity_poly.type
_entity_poly.pdbx_seq_one_letter_code
_entity_poly.pdbx_strand_id
1 'polypeptide(L)'
;MVKTRSRKKPATPSTPSTYTVAGAMVRLREIIKEEFNLDVELNVDIHGWHYPPRLAQLALKDMLSEVEGWDIRHNYYEEDKSHRLEEYHVWSGSAKAQGRPAHDLSIFTTKKKRPLIPLSRSTKNYSRVAVAMYRIRRLVRDLYGVDAIVKISVQVDYSKYLFSMSRNSHVTEDIALEVLALIQIGTDWKIQDFNSPLKRYSNYYRMASLVGKGIEVLFHLPVKKEQVDNQSEGS
;
A
#
# COMPACT_ATOMS: atom_id res chain seq x y z
N MET A 1 43.30 7.26 39.75
CA MET A 1 42.12 6.43 39.42
C MET A 1 41.56 6.90 38.09
N VAL A 2 41.58 6.03 37.08
CA VAL A 2 41.31 6.37 35.67
C VAL A 2 39.80 6.48 35.43
N LYS A 3 39.37 7.58 34.79
CA LYS A 3 37.98 7.82 34.37
C LYS A 3 37.55 6.77 33.34
N THR A 4 36.67 5.86 33.72
CA THR A 4 35.96 4.98 32.77
C THR A 4 34.89 5.79 32.05
N ARG A 5 35.21 6.24 30.84
CA ARG A 5 34.23 6.78 29.88
C ARG A 5 33.18 5.71 29.58
N SER A 6 31.94 5.90 30.00
CA SER A 6 30.82 5.09 29.50
C SER A 6 30.66 5.35 28.00
N ARG A 7 31.05 4.40 27.16
CA ARG A 7 30.71 4.41 25.74
C ARG A 7 29.18 4.48 25.62
N LYS A 8 28.64 5.54 25.00
CA LYS A 8 27.27 5.53 24.48
C LYS A 8 27.16 4.32 23.56
N LYS A 9 26.28 3.36 23.90
CA LYS A 9 25.91 2.30 22.96
C LYS A 9 25.36 2.97 21.69
N PRO A 10 25.74 2.53 20.48
CA PRO A 10 25.03 2.98 19.29
C PRO A 10 23.56 2.55 19.44
N ALA A 11 22.63 3.45 19.14
CA ALA A 11 21.22 3.09 19.05
C ALA A 11 21.12 1.99 17.99
N THR A 12 20.84 0.76 18.41
CA THR A 12 20.48 -0.31 17.50
C THR A 12 19.31 0.21 16.67
N PRO A 13 19.36 0.19 15.33
CA PRO A 13 18.16 0.45 14.54
C PRO A 13 17.17 -0.63 14.96
N SER A 14 16.11 -0.23 15.68
CA SER A 14 15.04 -1.13 16.04
C SER A 14 14.33 -1.49 14.74
N THR A 15 14.69 -2.65 14.16
CA THR A 15 13.80 -3.29 13.19
C THR A 15 12.41 -3.33 13.83
N PRO A 16 11.38 -2.77 13.18
CA PRO A 16 10.03 -2.79 13.73
C PRO A 16 9.64 -4.24 13.97
N SER A 17 9.01 -4.52 15.11
CA SER A 17 8.46 -5.82 15.40
C SER A 17 7.47 -6.19 14.29
N THR A 18 7.74 -7.30 13.60
CA THR A 18 6.84 -7.85 12.56
C THR A 18 5.55 -8.45 13.15
N TYR A 19 5.29 -8.25 14.44
CA TYR A 19 4.12 -8.80 15.12
C TYR A 19 2.84 -7.99 14.84
N THR A 20 2.96 -6.71 14.48
CA THR A 20 1.83 -5.87 14.05
C THR A 20 1.71 -5.75 12.52
N VAL A 21 0.51 -5.38 12.06
CA VAL A 21 0.25 -5.10 10.64
C VAL A 21 1.09 -3.93 10.15
N ALA A 22 1.18 -2.84 10.94
CA ALA A 22 2.05 -1.71 10.62
C ALA A 22 3.53 -2.11 10.51
N GLY A 23 4.04 -2.93 11.45
CA GLY A 23 5.41 -3.43 11.39
C GLY A 23 5.66 -4.28 10.13
N ALA A 24 4.71 -5.15 9.77
CA ALA A 24 4.78 -5.92 8.54
C ALA A 24 4.74 -5.05 7.27
N MET A 25 3.99 -3.95 7.27
CA MET A 25 3.99 -2.96 6.18
C MET A 25 5.35 -2.26 6.06
N VAL A 26 5.94 -1.81 7.17
CA VAL A 26 7.28 -1.18 7.15
C VAL A 26 8.31 -2.17 6.59
N ARG A 27 8.26 -3.43 7.01
CA ARG A 27 9.17 -4.47 6.49
C ARG A 27 8.97 -4.74 5.00
N LEU A 28 7.74 -4.76 4.51
CA LEU A 28 7.44 -4.90 3.07
C LEU A 28 8.08 -3.77 2.27
N ARG A 29 7.99 -2.53 2.75
CA ARG A 29 8.62 -1.37 2.11
C ARG A 29 10.14 -1.52 2.06
N GLU A 30 10.77 -1.93 3.17
CA GLU A 30 12.22 -2.17 3.22
C GLU A 30 12.64 -3.21 2.17
N ILE A 31 11.91 -4.33 2.08
CA ILE A 31 12.17 -5.38 1.09
C ILE A 31 12.11 -4.81 -0.33
N ILE A 32 11.08 -4.01 -0.65
CA ILE A 32 10.94 -3.40 -1.99
C ILE A 32 12.07 -2.41 -2.28
N LYS A 33 12.50 -1.64 -1.28
CA LYS A 33 13.62 -0.70 -1.43
C LYS A 33 14.95 -1.45 -1.60
N GLU A 34 15.16 -2.54 -0.86
CA GLU A 34 16.35 -3.39 -0.97
C GLU A 34 16.43 -4.09 -2.34
N GLU A 35 15.31 -4.63 -2.84
CA GLU A 35 15.29 -5.44 -4.07
C GLU A 35 15.26 -4.60 -5.35
N PHE A 36 14.54 -3.49 -5.35
CA PHE A 36 14.28 -2.73 -6.57
C PHE A 36 14.71 -1.26 -6.48
N ASN A 37 15.26 -0.82 -5.34
CA ASN A 37 15.60 0.59 -5.08
C ASN A 37 14.40 1.56 -5.21
N LEU A 38 13.16 1.06 -5.06
CA LEU A 38 11.95 1.85 -5.22
C LEU A 38 11.43 2.43 -3.91
N ASP A 39 11.01 3.69 -3.95
CA ASP A 39 10.26 4.34 -2.88
C ASP A 39 8.75 4.19 -3.12
N VAL A 40 8.10 3.40 -2.27
CA VAL A 40 6.69 3.00 -2.44
C VAL A 40 5.77 3.50 -1.34
N GLU A 41 4.50 3.66 -1.70
CA GLU A 41 3.38 3.85 -0.77
C GLU A 41 2.72 2.49 -0.56
N LEU A 42 2.26 2.24 0.66
CA LEU A 42 1.58 0.99 1.00
C LEU A 42 0.23 1.34 1.59
N ASN A 43 -0.82 0.74 1.05
CA ASN A 43 -2.15 0.83 1.61
C ASN A 43 -2.65 -0.57 1.96
N VAL A 44 -3.17 -0.74 3.19
CA VAL A 44 -3.88 -1.94 3.61
C VAL A 44 -5.33 -1.59 3.88
N ASP A 45 -6.22 -2.04 2.99
CA ASP A 45 -7.66 -1.82 3.08
C ASP A 45 -8.35 -3.09 3.59
N ILE A 46 -8.98 -3.01 4.75
CA ILE A 46 -9.79 -4.09 5.31
C ILE A 46 -11.25 -3.81 5.00
N HIS A 47 -11.78 -4.60 4.06
CA HIS A 47 -13.20 -4.58 3.73
C HIS A 47 -13.90 -5.80 4.36
N GLY A 48 -15.19 -5.66 4.67
CA GLY A 48 -15.95 -6.77 5.27
C GLY A 48 -15.92 -6.78 6.81
N TRP A 49 -15.52 -5.67 7.44
CA TRP A 49 -15.61 -5.51 8.88
C TRP A 49 -17.09 -5.41 9.29
N HIS A 50 -17.65 -6.53 9.74
CA HIS A 50 -19.06 -6.65 10.11
C HIS A 50 -19.30 -6.51 11.62
N TYR A 51 -18.24 -6.20 12.37
CA TYR A 51 -18.33 -5.91 13.80
C TYR A 51 -18.60 -4.42 14.04
N PRO A 52 -19.04 -4.02 15.25
CA PRO A 52 -19.33 -2.63 15.57
C PRO A 52 -18.14 -1.68 15.31
N PRO A 53 -18.40 -0.39 14.97
CA PRO A 53 -17.35 0.59 14.67
C PRO A 53 -16.34 0.79 15.81
N ARG A 54 -16.77 0.64 17.07
CA ARG A 54 -15.87 0.70 18.23
C ARG A 54 -14.81 -0.40 18.21
N LEU A 55 -15.16 -1.61 17.74
CA LEU A 55 -14.19 -2.68 17.57
C LEU A 55 -13.25 -2.42 16.39
N ALA A 56 -13.73 -1.77 15.32
CA ALA A 56 -12.86 -1.33 14.22
C ALA A 56 -11.79 -0.34 14.74
N GLN A 57 -12.18 0.63 15.56
CA GLN A 57 -11.25 1.56 16.18
C GLN A 57 -10.19 0.87 17.03
N LEU A 58 -10.59 -0.09 17.88
CA LEU A 58 -9.67 -0.83 18.74
C LEU A 58 -8.72 -1.71 17.92
N ALA A 59 -9.25 -2.41 16.91
CA ALA A 59 -8.44 -3.21 15.99
C ALA A 59 -7.44 -2.34 15.22
N LEU A 60 -7.85 -1.17 14.74
CA LEU A 60 -6.92 -0.23 14.10
C LEU A 60 -5.80 0.18 15.07
N LYS A 61 -6.13 0.55 16.31
CA LYS A 61 -5.10 0.90 17.31
C LYS A 61 -4.13 -0.24 17.57
N ASP A 62 -4.64 -1.47 17.67
CA ASP A 62 -3.85 -2.68 17.86
C ASP A 62 -2.89 -2.93 16.69
N MET A 63 -3.39 -2.83 15.45
CA MET A 63 -2.62 -2.97 14.21
C MET A 63 -1.46 -1.96 14.08
N LEU A 64 -1.56 -0.82 14.77
CA LEU A 64 -0.59 0.29 14.74
C LEU A 64 0.31 0.36 15.98
N SER A 65 -0.01 -0.39 17.04
CA SER A 65 0.47 -0.16 18.42
C SER A 65 2.00 -0.20 18.62
N GLU A 66 2.74 -0.88 17.76
CA GLU A 66 4.19 -1.07 17.87
C GLU A 66 5.01 -0.15 16.94
N VAL A 67 4.35 0.72 16.18
CA VAL A 67 5.01 1.65 15.26
C VAL A 67 4.61 3.08 15.59
N GLU A 68 5.58 3.88 16.01
CA GLU A 68 5.35 5.29 16.32
C GLU A 68 5.03 6.10 15.06
N GLY A 69 4.38 7.25 15.25
CA GLY A 69 4.19 8.22 14.19
C GLY A 69 3.00 7.96 13.26
N TRP A 70 1.94 7.30 13.74
CA TRP A 70 0.69 7.17 13.01
C TRP A 70 -0.39 8.12 13.54
N ASP A 71 -1.11 8.78 12.64
CA ASP A 71 -2.28 9.59 12.97
C ASP A 71 -3.56 8.82 12.62
N ILE A 72 -4.50 8.75 13.55
CA ILE A 72 -5.77 8.04 13.37
C ILE A 72 -6.86 9.06 13.01
N ARG A 73 -7.65 8.74 11.98
CA ARG A 73 -8.80 9.51 11.51
C ARG A 73 -10.04 8.63 11.45
N HIS A 74 -11.20 9.26 11.66
CA HIS A 74 -12.51 8.62 11.55
C HIS A 74 -13.35 9.41 10.56
N ASN A 75 -13.84 8.73 9.53
CA ASN A 75 -14.80 9.27 8.59
C ASN A 75 -16.11 8.47 8.66
N TYR A 76 -17.22 9.16 8.47
CA TYR A 76 -18.55 8.56 8.39
C TYR A 76 -19.21 9.00 7.08
N TYR A 77 -19.73 8.04 6.33
CA TYR A 77 -20.41 8.28 5.07
C TYR A 77 -21.88 7.84 5.22
N GLU A 78 -22.78 8.83 5.16
CA GLU A 78 -24.22 8.60 5.16
C GLU A 78 -24.72 8.17 3.78
N GLU A 79 -25.83 7.42 3.77
CA GLU A 79 -26.49 6.94 2.56
C GLU A 79 -26.98 8.12 1.71
N ASP A 80 -26.37 8.32 0.55
CA ASP A 80 -26.97 9.13 -0.49
C ASP A 80 -28.04 8.30 -1.22
N LYS A 81 -29.31 8.66 -1.00
CA LYS A 81 -30.47 8.01 -1.61
C LYS A 81 -30.41 7.97 -3.15
N SER A 82 -29.60 8.84 -3.78
CA SER A 82 -29.40 8.87 -5.23
C SER A 82 -28.35 7.88 -5.74
N HIS A 83 -27.44 7.40 -4.88
CA HIS A 83 -26.27 6.62 -5.29
C HIS A 83 -26.20 5.18 -4.76
N ARG A 84 -27.22 4.68 -4.05
CA ARG A 84 -27.30 3.29 -3.53
C ARG A 84 -26.03 2.85 -2.78
N LEU A 85 -25.34 3.77 -2.10
CA LEU A 85 -24.16 3.45 -1.31
C LEU A 85 -24.60 3.07 0.10
N GLU A 86 -24.19 1.89 0.58
CA GLU A 86 -24.45 1.47 1.97
C GLU A 86 -23.79 2.47 2.95
N GLU A 87 -24.37 2.66 4.13
CA GLU A 87 -23.72 3.42 5.21
C GLU A 87 -22.45 2.72 5.69
N TYR A 88 -21.35 3.44 5.84
CA TYR A 88 -20.13 2.89 6.42
C TYR A 88 -19.29 3.91 7.20
N HIS A 89 -18.66 3.42 8.27
CA HIS A 89 -17.57 4.09 8.95
C HIS A 89 -16.24 3.63 8.36
N VAL A 90 -15.30 4.57 8.25
CA VAL A 90 -13.92 4.29 7.91
C VAL A 90 -13.03 4.76 9.03
N TRP A 91 -12.29 3.83 9.61
CA TRP A 91 -11.20 4.13 10.52
C TRP A 91 -9.89 3.99 9.76
N SER A 92 -9.13 5.08 9.66
CA SER A 92 -7.87 5.09 8.92
C SER A 92 -6.72 5.51 9.82
N GLY A 93 -5.62 4.79 9.76
CA GLY A 93 -4.33 5.22 10.27
C GLY A 93 -3.44 5.64 9.11
N SER A 94 -2.79 6.79 9.22
CA SER A 94 -1.79 7.26 8.25
C SER A 94 -0.46 7.50 8.94
N ALA A 95 0.62 6.93 8.41
CA ALA A 95 1.97 7.20 8.90
C ALA A 95 2.36 8.66 8.59
N LYS A 96 2.92 9.37 9.57
CA LYS A 96 3.39 10.76 9.44
C LYS A 96 4.44 10.86 8.34
N ALA A 97 4.06 11.55 7.27
CA ALA A 97 4.91 11.84 6.14
C ALA A 97 5.93 12.94 6.48
N GLN A 98 7.14 12.57 6.94
CA GLN A 98 8.29 13.49 6.89
C GLN A 98 8.79 13.62 5.44
N GLY A 99 8.00 14.27 4.57
CA GLY A 99 8.36 14.48 3.15
C GLY A 99 8.40 13.20 2.30
N ARG A 100 7.78 12.11 2.76
CA ARG A 100 7.66 10.83 2.05
C ARG A 100 6.19 10.42 2.00
N PRO A 101 5.77 9.64 1.01
CA PRO A 101 4.38 9.19 0.92
C PRO A 101 3.91 8.47 2.18
N ALA A 102 2.67 8.76 2.59
CA ALA A 102 2.04 8.15 3.74
C ALA A 102 1.76 6.66 3.46
N HIS A 103 1.94 5.83 4.50
CA HIS A 103 1.37 4.49 4.52
C HIS A 103 0.02 4.58 5.18
N ASP A 104 -0.97 3.94 4.57
CA ASP A 104 -2.34 4.01 5.05
C ASP A 104 -2.85 2.62 5.43
N LEU A 105 -3.56 2.52 6.54
CA LEU A 105 -4.31 1.34 6.93
C LEU A 105 -5.74 1.76 7.19
N SER A 106 -6.70 1.20 6.46
CA SER A 106 -8.10 1.58 6.57
C SER A 106 -9.00 0.38 6.86
N ILE A 107 -9.94 0.54 7.79
CA ILE A 107 -10.98 -0.45 8.10
C ILE A 107 -12.33 0.13 7.69
N PHE A 108 -12.98 -0.53 6.73
CA PHE A 108 -14.30 -0.18 6.20
C PHE A 108 -15.36 -1.07 6.84
N THR A 109 -16.22 -0.49 7.67
CA THR A 109 -17.34 -1.24 8.26
C THR A 109 -18.40 -1.54 7.22
N THR A 110 -19.07 -2.67 7.33
CA THR A 110 -20.21 -3.01 6.47
C THR A 110 -21.24 -3.81 7.27
N LYS A 111 -22.52 -3.67 6.90
CA LYS A 111 -23.60 -4.45 7.52
C LYS A 111 -23.54 -5.93 7.11
N LYS A 112 -22.89 -6.26 5.99
CA LYS A 112 -22.85 -7.61 5.43
C LYS A 112 -21.48 -8.24 5.59
N LYS A 113 -21.44 -9.46 6.10
CA LYS A 113 -20.22 -10.27 6.10
C LYS A 113 -19.83 -10.58 4.65
N ARG A 114 -18.60 -10.22 4.28
CA ARG A 114 -18.03 -10.57 2.97
C ARG A 114 -17.41 -11.98 3.02
N PRO A 115 -17.50 -12.77 1.94
CA PRO A 115 -16.80 -14.04 1.87
C PRO A 115 -15.28 -13.81 1.93
N LEU A 116 -14.59 -14.68 2.65
CA LEU A 116 -13.13 -14.63 2.73
C LEU A 116 -12.53 -15.12 1.41
N ILE A 117 -11.62 -14.33 0.86
CA ILE A 117 -10.77 -14.68 -0.27
C ILE A 117 -9.88 -15.84 0.14
N PRO A 118 -9.70 -16.92 -0.66
CA PRO A 118 -8.79 -17.99 -0.30
C PRO A 118 -7.34 -17.50 -0.12
N LEU A 119 -6.66 -17.96 0.94
CA LEU A 119 -5.20 -17.86 1.05
C LEU A 119 -4.57 -19.04 0.30
N SER A 120 -3.47 -18.80 -0.42
CA SER A 120 -2.71 -19.88 -1.03
C SER A 120 -2.25 -20.89 0.01
N ARG A 121 -2.29 -22.18 -0.35
CA ARG A 121 -1.83 -23.30 0.49
C ARG A 121 -0.31 -23.34 0.63
N SER A 122 0.43 -22.76 -0.30
CA SER A 122 1.90 -22.71 -0.29
C SER A 122 2.40 -21.40 -0.90
N THR A 123 3.51 -20.90 -0.35
CA THR A 123 4.23 -19.71 -0.83
C THR A 123 5.67 -20.05 -1.25
N LYS A 124 6.01 -21.33 -1.43
CA LYS A 124 7.39 -21.80 -1.67
C LYS A 124 8.06 -21.13 -2.89
N ASN A 125 7.27 -20.88 -3.93
CA ASN A 125 7.76 -20.33 -5.19
C ASN A 125 7.53 -18.81 -5.32
N TYR A 126 7.01 -18.16 -4.26
CA TYR A 126 6.63 -16.75 -4.33
C TYR A 126 7.87 -15.87 -4.26
N SER A 127 7.85 -14.73 -4.93
CA SER A 127 8.83 -13.66 -4.70
C SER A 127 8.82 -13.21 -3.23
N ARG A 128 9.94 -12.65 -2.74
CA ARG A 128 10.05 -12.14 -1.36
C ARG A 128 8.97 -11.09 -1.05
N VAL A 129 8.68 -10.23 -2.02
CA VAL A 129 7.62 -9.21 -1.95
C VAL A 129 6.24 -9.87 -1.84
N ALA A 130 5.93 -10.83 -2.71
CA ALA A 130 4.66 -11.55 -2.66
C ALA A 130 4.48 -12.34 -1.34
N VAL A 131 5.54 -12.94 -0.80
CA VAL A 131 5.52 -13.57 0.53
C VAL A 131 5.19 -12.55 1.62
N ALA A 132 5.80 -11.37 1.59
CA ALA A 132 5.55 -10.32 2.57
C ALA A 132 4.11 -9.80 2.50
N MET A 133 3.57 -9.57 1.30
CA MET A 133 2.14 -9.19 1.12
C MET A 133 1.20 -10.28 1.63
N TYR A 134 1.49 -11.55 1.32
CA TYR A 134 0.71 -12.69 1.83
C TYR A 134 0.72 -12.74 3.36
N ARG A 135 1.87 -12.48 4.00
CA ARG A 135 1.99 -12.45 5.46
C ARG A 135 1.12 -11.36 6.10
N ILE A 136 1.07 -10.16 5.52
CA ILE A 136 0.18 -9.08 5.99
C ILE A 136 -1.28 -9.56 5.97
N ARG A 137 -1.73 -10.13 4.85
CA ARG A 137 -3.11 -10.64 4.73
C ARG A 137 -3.40 -11.75 5.73
N ARG A 138 -2.47 -12.69 5.90
CA ARG A 138 -2.59 -13.78 6.86
C ARG A 138 -2.66 -13.26 8.29
N LEU A 139 -1.83 -12.30 8.65
CA LEU A 139 -1.83 -11.68 9.98
C LEU A 139 -3.19 -11.04 10.28
N VAL A 140 -3.75 -10.28 9.34
CA VAL A 140 -5.08 -9.67 9.49
C VAL A 140 -6.17 -10.73 9.67
N ARG A 141 -6.12 -11.81 8.87
CA ARG A 141 -7.09 -12.90 8.98
C ARG A 141 -6.99 -13.66 10.30
N ASP A 142 -5.78 -14.03 10.68
CA ASP A 142 -5.53 -14.85 11.86
C ASP A 142 -5.90 -14.09 13.15
N LEU A 143 -5.68 -12.77 13.19
CA LEU A 143 -5.99 -11.94 14.37
C LEU A 143 -7.43 -11.42 14.41
N TYR A 144 -8.01 -11.04 13.28
CA TYR A 144 -9.28 -10.30 13.25
C TYR A 144 -10.41 -11.01 12.48
N GLY A 145 -10.14 -12.16 11.86
CA GLY A 145 -11.14 -12.97 11.16
C GLY A 145 -11.73 -12.31 9.91
N VAL A 146 -11.03 -11.30 9.36
CA VAL A 146 -11.42 -10.52 8.18
C VAL A 146 -10.29 -10.50 7.16
N ASP A 147 -10.60 -10.04 5.95
CA ASP A 147 -9.62 -9.95 4.87
C ASP A 147 -9.12 -8.55 4.62
N ALA A 148 -7.83 -8.48 4.31
CA ALA A 148 -7.16 -7.29 3.85
C ALA A 148 -6.89 -7.35 2.35
N ILE A 149 -6.99 -6.18 1.72
CA ILE A 149 -6.43 -5.85 0.42
C ILE A 149 -5.13 -5.09 0.66
N VAL A 150 -4.01 -5.58 0.14
CA VAL A 150 -2.70 -4.94 0.27
C VAL A 150 -2.32 -4.32 -1.07
N LYS A 151 -2.18 -3.00 -1.11
CA LYS A 151 -1.86 -2.23 -2.31
C LYS A 151 -0.47 -1.61 -2.18
N ILE A 152 0.35 -1.76 -3.21
CA ILE A 152 1.65 -1.11 -3.36
C ILE A 152 1.50 -0.07 -4.46
N SER A 153 1.79 1.19 -4.16
CA SER A 153 1.78 2.28 -5.14
C SER A 153 3.18 2.83 -5.36
N VAL A 154 3.64 2.85 -6.60
CA VAL A 154 4.90 3.44 -7.03
C VAL A 154 4.59 4.72 -7.79
N GLN A 155 4.92 5.87 -7.21
CA GLN A 155 4.81 7.16 -7.89
C GLN A 155 6.13 7.53 -8.55
N VAL A 156 6.09 7.90 -9.83
CA VAL A 156 7.24 8.37 -10.60
C VAL A 156 7.07 9.87 -10.85
N ASP A 157 7.88 10.68 -10.17
CA ASP A 157 7.85 12.14 -10.27
C ASP A 157 9.14 12.64 -10.93
N TYR A 158 8.99 13.38 -12.02
CA TYR A 158 10.10 14.14 -12.59
C TYR A 158 10.20 15.52 -11.95
N SER A 159 11.42 15.90 -11.56
CA SER A 159 11.67 17.23 -11.04
C SER A 159 11.51 18.27 -12.15
N LYS A 160 10.60 19.24 -11.95
CA LYS A 160 10.45 20.42 -12.81
C LYS A 160 11.32 21.60 -12.37
N TYR A 161 11.96 21.50 -11.20
CA TYR A 161 12.70 22.59 -10.56
C TYR A 161 14.05 22.09 -10.05
N LEU A 162 15.11 22.87 -10.27
CA LEU A 162 16.50 22.51 -9.92
C LEU A 162 16.73 22.03 -8.47
N PHE A 163 15.81 22.33 -7.53
CA PHE A 163 15.93 22.00 -6.11
C PHE A 163 14.92 20.96 -5.60
N SER A 164 14.09 20.38 -6.48
CA SER A 164 13.14 19.32 -6.08
C SER A 164 13.78 17.93 -6.23
N MET A 165 13.62 17.09 -5.22
CA MET A 165 14.00 15.68 -5.30
C MET A 165 12.97 14.92 -6.13
N SER A 166 13.41 14.33 -7.24
CA SER A 166 12.57 13.51 -8.11
C SER A 166 12.41 12.10 -7.55
N ARG A 167 11.16 11.66 -7.35
CA ARG A 167 10.84 10.36 -6.78
C ARG A 167 10.83 9.29 -7.87
N ASN A 168 11.55 8.19 -7.67
CA ASN A 168 11.62 7.07 -8.62
C ASN A 168 11.87 7.48 -10.08
N SER A 169 12.56 8.61 -10.34
CA SER A 169 12.70 9.18 -11.69
C SER A 169 13.49 8.32 -12.67
N HIS A 170 14.20 7.31 -12.17
CA HIS A 170 14.90 6.30 -12.96
C HIS A 170 13.96 5.22 -13.52
N VAL A 171 12.72 5.13 -13.03
CA VAL A 171 11.76 4.10 -13.44
C VAL A 171 11.15 4.47 -14.77
N THR A 172 11.45 3.66 -15.79
CA THR A 172 10.78 3.70 -17.09
C THR A 172 9.63 2.70 -17.14
N GLU A 173 8.87 2.75 -18.23
CA GLU A 173 7.80 1.81 -18.54
C GLU A 173 8.27 0.34 -18.59
N ASP A 174 9.45 0.10 -19.17
CA ASP A 174 10.05 -1.24 -19.25
C ASP A 174 10.51 -1.75 -17.89
N ILE A 175 11.13 -0.88 -17.08
CA ILE A 175 11.55 -1.20 -15.71
C ILE A 175 10.32 -1.52 -14.85
N ALA A 176 9.22 -0.78 -15.02
CA ALA A 176 7.98 -1.08 -14.32
C ALA A 176 7.45 -2.48 -14.68
N LEU A 177 7.47 -2.87 -15.97
CA LEU A 177 7.06 -4.22 -16.39
C LEU A 177 7.98 -5.31 -15.83
N GLU A 178 9.29 -5.09 -15.84
CA GLU A 178 10.26 -6.04 -15.29
C GLU A 178 10.03 -6.25 -13.79
N VAL A 179 9.89 -5.17 -13.02
CA VAL A 179 9.61 -5.24 -11.58
C VAL A 179 8.28 -5.96 -11.33
N LEU A 180 7.24 -5.66 -12.10
CA LEU A 180 5.96 -6.36 -11.99
C LEU A 180 6.12 -7.86 -12.24
N ALA A 181 6.84 -8.26 -13.29
CA ALA A 181 7.10 -9.66 -13.59
C ALA A 181 7.88 -10.36 -12.46
N LEU A 182 8.87 -9.69 -11.85
CA LEU A 182 9.63 -10.22 -10.72
C LEU A 182 8.78 -10.40 -9.47
N ILE A 183 7.91 -9.44 -9.15
CA ILE A 183 6.99 -9.55 -8.03
C ILE A 183 6.00 -10.70 -8.25
N GLN A 184 5.57 -10.94 -9.49
CA GLN A 184 4.61 -11.96 -9.89
C GLN A 184 5.12 -13.41 -9.85
N ILE A 185 6.42 -13.63 -9.65
CA ILE A 185 6.99 -14.99 -9.66
C ILE A 185 6.25 -15.90 -8.68
N GLY A 186 5.84 -17.07 -9.18
CA GLY A 186 5.14 -18.11 -8.42
C GLY A 186 3.69 -17.79 -8.08
N THR A 187 3.12 -16.74 -8.68
CA THR A 187 1.76 -16.30 -8.40
C THR A 187 0.95 -16.06 -9.68
N ASP A 188 -0.32 -16.49 -9.71
CA ASP A 188 -1.17 -16.38 -10.92
C ASP A 188 -1.76 -14.96 -11.08
N TRP A 189 -0.95 -13.96 -11.43
CA TRP A 189 -1.39 -12.56 -11.53
C TRP A 189 -1.76 -12.22 -12.98
N LYS A 190 -2.82 -11.43 -13.19
CA LYS A 190 -3.15 -10.85 -14.49
C LYS A 190 -2.62 -9.42 -14.53
N ILE A 191 -1.76 -9.10 -15.49
CA ILE A 191 -1.39 -7.71 -15.79
C ILE A 191 -2.55 -7.09 -16.57
N GLN A 192 -3.01 -5.91 -16.18
CA GLN A 192 -4.04 -5.17 -16.89
C GLN A 192 -3.62 -3.71 -17.02
N ASP A 193 -3.54 -3.21 -18.24
CA ASP A 193 -3.28 -1.79 -18.47
C ASP A 193 -4.59 -1.00 -18.35
N PHE A 194 -4.58 0.11 -17.60
CA PHE A 194 -5.75 0.97 -17.44
C PHE A 194 -5.42 2.40 -17.87
N ASN A 195 -6.14 2.91 -18.85
CA ASN A 195 -6.19 4.34 -19.13
C ASN A 195 -7.30 4.94 -18.25
N SER A 196 -6.97 5.82 -17.30
CA SER A 196 -8.02 6.53 -16.55
C SER A 196 -8.45 7.79 -17.30
N PRO A 197 -9.76 7.94 -17.60
CA PRO A 197 -10.30 9.15 -18.19
C PRO A 197 -10.55 10.29 -17.17
N LEU A 198 -10.28 10.08 -15.88
CA LEU A 198 -10.70 10.98 -14.81
C LEU A 198 -9.56 11.32 -13.83
N LYS A 199 -8.66 12.24 -14.21
CA LYS A 199 -8.05 13.26 -13.33
C LYS A 199 -7.12 14.21 -14.10
N ARG A 200 -7.36 15.53 -13.97
CA ARG A 200 -6.71 16.65 -14.68
C ARG A 200 -5.15 16.76 -14.59
N TYR A 201 -4.42 15.86 -13.92
CA TYR A 201 -2.96 16.00 -13.77
C TYR A 201 -2.12 14.70 -13.85
N SER A 202 -2.71 13.54 -14.15
CA SER A 202 -1.92 12.30 -14.41
C SER A 202 -2.80 11.24 -15.09
N ASN A 203 -2.72 11.12 -16.42
CA ASN A 203 -3.63 10.26 -17.21
C ASN A 203 -3.03 8.91 -17.64
N TYR A 204 -1.96 8.41 -17.00
CA TYR A 204 -1.48 7.05 -17.23
C TYR A 204 -1.09 6.38 -15.90
N TYR A 205 -1.67 5.21 -15.61
CA TYR A 205 -1.15 4.31 -14.58
C TYR A 205 -1.20 2.88 -15.12
N ARG A 206 -0.09 2.16 -15.00
CA ARG A 206 -0.10 0.71 -15.24
C ARG A 206 -0.37 0.04 -13.91
N MET A 207 -1.46 -0.72 -13.83
CA MET A 207 -1.87 -1.43 -12.62
C MET A 207 -1.77 -2.94 -12.85
N ALA A 208 -0.84 -3.61 -12.19
CA ALA A 208 -0.99 -5.04 -11.99
C ALA A 208 -2.00 -5.26 -10.86
N SER A 209 -3.27 -5.48 -11.21
CA SER A 209 -4.31 -5.84 -10.25
C SER A 209 -4.57 -7.35 -10.29
N LEU A 210 -4.49 -7.99 -9.12
CA LEU A 210 -4.95 -9.35 -8.96
C LEU A 210 -6.43 -9.35 -8.55
N VAL A 211 -7.30 -9.29 -9.56
CA VAL A 211 -8.75 -9.39 -9.37
C VAL A 211 -9.06 -10.67 -8.58
N GLY A 212 -9.62 -10.48 -7.37
CA GLY A 212 -10.10 -11.58 -6.53
C GLY A 212 -9.11 -12.13 -5.48
N LYS A 213 -7.87 -11.62 -5.37
CA LYS A 213 -6.94 -12.01 -4.28
C LYS A 213 -6.50 -10.88 -3.33
N GLY A 214 -7.01 -9.66 -3.49
CA GLY A 214 -6.75 -8.55 -2.55
C GLY A 214 -5.28 -8.14 -2.48
N ILE A 215 -4.55 -8.18 -3.60
CA ILE A 215 -3.18 -7.67 -3.74
C ILE A 215 -3.13 -6.85 -5.01
N GLU A 216 -2.65 -5.61 -4.92
CA GLU A 216 -2.56 -4.69 -6.07
C GLU A 216 -1.18 -4.01 -6.09
N VAL A 217 -0.55 -3.93 -7.25
CA VAL A 217 0.69 -3.17 -7.46
C VAL A 217 0.47 -2.18 -8.59
N LEU A 218 0.62 -0.89 -8.29
CA LEU A 218 0.32 0.20 -9.21
C LEU A 218 1.58 1.03 -9.48
N PHE A 219 1.87 1.28 -10.76
CA PHE A 219 2.87 2.24 -11.20
C PHE A 219 2.16 3.45 -11.81
N HIS A 220 2.33 4.61 -11.18
CA HIS A 220 1.89 5.89 -11.71
C HIS A 220 3.01 6.45 -12.60
N LEU A 221 2.84 6.34 -13.92
CA LEU A 221 3.82 6.79 -14.90
C LEU A 221 3.42 8.15 -15.47
N PRO A 222 4.37 9.07 -15.70
CA PRO A 222 4.10 10.34 -16.35
C PRO A 222 3.70 10.14 -17.82
N VAL A 223 2.80 10.98 -18.32
CA VAL A 223 2.30 10.94 -19.70
C VAL A 223 3.43 11.33 -20.68
N LYS A 224 3.65 10.52 -21.73
CA LYS A 224 4.54 10.89 -22.84
C LYS A 224 3.94 12.07 -23.62
N LYS A 225 4.73 13.11 -23.89
CA LYS A 225 4.28 14.31 -24.64
C LYS A 225 3.60 13.96 -25.98
N GLU A 226 4.09 12.94 -26.68
CA GLU A 226 3.57 12.46 -27.97
C GLU A 226 2.10 11.98 -27.92
N GLN A 227 1.56 11.66 -26.75
CA GLN A 227 0.14 11.29 -26.58
C GLN A 227 -0.78 12.50 -26.29
N VAL A 228 -0.20 13.63 -25.90
CA VAL A 228 -0.93 14.88 -25.68
C VAL A 228 -1.20 15.56 -27.02
N ASP A 229 -0.21 15.58 -27.92
CA ASP A 229 -0.30 16.28 -29.20
C ASP A 229 -1.33 15.61 -30.15
N ASN A 230 -1.46 14.28 -30.12
CA ASN A 230 -2.46 13.53 -30.90
C ASN A 230 -3.92 13.68 -30.41
N GLN A 231 -4.16 14.23 -29.21
CA GLN A 231 -5.54 14.53 -28.75
C GLN A 231 -5.98 15.95 -29.11
N SER A 232 -5.04 16.86 -29.36
CA SER A 232 -5.30 18.26 -29.76
C SER A 232 -5.54 18.46 -31.25
N GLU A 233 -5.16 17.52 -32.12
CA GLU A 233 -5.40 17.61 -33.58
C GLU A 233 -6.73 17.00 -34.03
N GLY A 234 -7.51 16.41 -33.10
CA GLY A 234 -8.78 15.74 -33.40
C GLY A 234 -10.02 16.37 -32.74
N SER A 235 -9.94 17.61 -32.24
CA SER A 235 -11.08 18.35 -31.66
C SER A 235 -11.57 19.46 -32.59
#